data_AF-A0A7S3XKK9-F1
#
_entry.id   AF-A0A7S3XKK9-F1
#
_cell.length_a   1.000
_cell.length_b   1.000
_cell.length_c   1.000
_cell.angle_alpha   90.00
_cell.angle_beta   90.00
_cell.angle_gamma   90.00
#
_symmetry.space_group_name_H-M   'P 1'
#
loop_
_entity.id
_entity.type
_entity.pdbx_description
1 polymer ?
#
loop_
_entity_poly.entity_id
_entity_poly.type
_entity_poly.pdbx_seq_one_letter_code
_entity_poly.pdbx_strand_id
1 'polypeptide(L)'
;SDFGVGKSQKALEKAAEKRRTRNQREAKQRRYNRHKETIDRLHADNATKVKAKLADNQANREKKFEDLMYDVKMGKELTEEADRAIALYDTARRLKTEKQFDEWNTGVYGHLQEKICEDLDRRDYKELQRQRNQAFQDYLDTSNKKGGAVFRDIIIESEYDPLAPNRGAIRVRGGRALRDPTRRVNDRHHEEQSLLAEGRVSREPKVRETLRVGEWATGKIEATSHGFMHKMMHRNPSEHDGKPTHSTIAMDHYNIEKSSKFTNQEFPIGKRIFPEHHKSDQIQLG
;
A
#
# COMPACT_ATOMS: atom_id res chain seq x y z
N SER A 1 -84.95 90.00 -54.30
CA SER A 1 -83.95 89.07 -54.84
C SER A 1 -82.87 88.78 -53.79
N ASP A 2 -83.21 87.86 -52.88
CA ASP A 2 -82.40 86.71 -52.44
C ASP A 2 -80.86 86.82 -52.30
N PHE A 3 -80.35 87.55 -51.30
CA PHE A 3 -78.92 87.53 -50.93
C PHE A 3 -78.71 87.72 -49.41
N GLY A 4 -79.19 86.77 -48.58
CA GLY A 4 -79.02 86.87 -47.12
C GLY A 4 -78.93 85.57 -46.34
N VAL A 5 -79.46 84.46 -46.88
CA VAL A 5 -79.65 83.20 -46.12
C VAL A 5 -78.42 82.28 -46.14
N GLY A 6 -77.50 82.45 -47.10
CA GLY A 6 -76.34 81.56 -47.29
C GLY A 6 -75.13 81.77 -46.36
N LYS A 7 -75.02 82.90 -45.64
CA LYS A 7 -73.88 83.16 -44.72
C LYS A 7 -74.04 82.50 -43.35
N SER A 8 -75.29 82.34 -42.88
CA SER A 8 -75.62 81.70 -41.60
C SER A 8 -75.41 80.18 -41.66
N GLN A 9 -75.83 79.53 -42.76
CA GLN A 9 -75.65 78.09 -42.97
C GLN A 9 -74.16 77.70 -43.12
N LYS A 10 -73.35 78.49 -43.85
CA LYS A 10 -71.90 78.26 -43.96
C LYS A 10 -71.13 78.46 -42.64
N ALA A 11 -71.60 79.35 -41.76
CA ALA A 11 -71.00 79.55 -40.44
C ALA A 11 -71.31 78.38 -39.48
N LEU A 12 -72.54 77.84 -39.54
CA LEU A 12 -72.95 76.65 -38.80
C LEU A 12 -72.22 75.39 -39.28
N GLU A 13 -72.03 75.21 -40.59
CA GLU A 13 -71.25 74.09 -41.15
C GLU A 13 -69.77 74.16 -40.75
N LYS A 14 -69.13 75.33 -40.83
CA LYS A 14 -67.74 75.51 -40.36
C LYS A 14 -67.61 75.27 -38.85
N ALA A 15 -68.60 75.67 -38.06
CA ALA A 15 -68.63 75.39 -36.62
C ALA A 15 -68.82 73.89 -36.33
N ALA A 16 -69.65 73.20 -37.11
CA ALA A 16 -69.85 71.75 -37.01
C ALA A 16 -68.60 70.97 -37.45
N GLU A 17 -67.90 71.41 -38.49
CA GLU A 17 -66.65 70.81 -38.97
C GLU A 17 -65.49 71.05 -37.99
N LYS A 18 -65.40 72.26 -37.40
CA LYS A 18 -64.46 72.56 -36.31
C LYS A 18 -64.73 71.72 -35.06
N ARG A 19 -66.00 71.44 -34.75
CA ARG A 19 -66.39 70.49 -33.68
C ARG A 19 -66.00 69.05 -34.04
N ARG A 20 -66.20 68.60 -35.28
CA ARG A 20 -65.79 67.26 -35.75
C ARG A 20 -64.27 67.06 -35.70
N THR A 21 -63.50 68.02 -36.19
CA THR A 21 -62.03 67.97 -36.18
C THR A 21 -61.46 68.04 -34.77
N ARG A 22 -62.04 68.86 -33.88
CA ARG A 22 -61.71 68.88 -32.45
C ARG A 22 -62.04 67.52 -31.78
N ASN A 23 -63.22 66.98 -32.03
CA ASN A 23 -63.62 65.67 -31.50
C ASN A 23 -62.72 64.53 -32.02
N GLN A 24 -62.28 64.58 -33.28
CA GLN A 24 -61.33 63.63 -33.85
C GLN A 24 -59.93 63.74 -33.21
N ARG A 25 -59.44 64.96 -32.95
CA ARG A 25 -58.17 65.18 -32.24
C ARG A 25 -58.25 64.71 -30.79
N GLU A 26 -59.33 65.03 -30.09
CA GLU A 26 -59.57 64.56 -28.73
C GLU A 26 -59.71 63.03 -28.68
N ALA A 27 -60.38 62.41 -29.65
CA ALA A 27 -60.46 60.95 -29.77
C ALA A 27 -59.09 60.31 -30.04
N LYS A 28 -58.26 60.91 -30.91
CA LYS A 28 -56.89 60.46 -31.17
C LYS A 28 -56.01 60.57 -29.93
N GLN A 29 -56.11 61.67 -29.19
CA GLN A 29 -55.37 61.88 -27.95
C GLN A 29 -55.80 60.89 -26.87
N ARG A 30 -57.11 60.62 -26.71
CA ARG A 30 -57.61 59.61 -25.78
C ARG A 30 -57.12 58.21 -26.12
N ARG A 31 -57.06 57.85 -27.42
CA ARG A 31 -56.48 56.56 -27.87
C ARG A 31 -54.99 56.47 -27.56
N TYR A 32 -54.23 57.53 -27.82
CA TYR A 32 -52.81 57.60 -27.51
C TYR A 32 -52.55 57.46 -26.01
N ASN A 33 -53.29 58.20 -25.17
CA ASN A 33 -53.15 58.13 -23.71
C ASN A 33 -53.50 56.74 -23.18
N ARG A 34 -54.60 56.12 -23.66
CA ARG A 34 -54.95 54.74 -23.27
C ARG A 34 -53.88 53.73 -23.67
N HIS A 35 -53.31 53.87 -24.88
CA HIS A 35 -52.24 53.00 -25.35
C HIS A 35 -50.97 53.17 -24.50
N LYS A 36 -50.60 54.42 -24.19
CA LYS A 36 -49.48 54.74 -23.31
C LYS A 36 -49.68 54.16 -21.90
N GLU A 37 -50.85 54.36 -21.30
CA GLU A 37 -51.18 53.78 -19.99
C GLU A 37 -51.13 52.25 -19.99
N THR A 38 -51.55 51.61 -21.10
CA THR A 38 -51.46 50.15 -21.24
C THR A 38 -50.01 49.68 -21.33
N ILE A 39 -49.17 50.40 -22.09
CA ILE A 39 -47.74 50.13 -22.20
C ILE A 39 -47.04 50.34 -20.85
N ASP A 40 -47.32 51.44 -20.15
CA ASP A 40 -46.74 51.74 -18.84
C ASP A 40 -47.12 50.68 -17.80
N ARG A 41 -48.38 50.20 -17.80
CA ARG A 41 -48.81 49.06 -16.96
C ARG A 41 -48.07 47.78 -17.30
N LEU A 42 -47.92 47.45 -18.58
CA LEU A 42 -47.16 46.27 -19.01
C LEU A 42 -45.69 46.35 -18.60
N HIS A 43 -45.07 47.52 -18.70
CA HIS A 43 -43.69 47.72 -18.22
C HIS A 43 -43.58 47.59 -16.70
N ALA A 44 -44.53 48.15 -15.94
CA ALA A 44 -44.57 48.01 -14.49
C ALA A 44 -44.77 46.54 -14.06
N ASP A 45 -45.69 45.82 -14.70
CA ASP A 45 -45.95 44.40 -14.46
C ASP A 45 -44.74 43.53 -14.84
N ASN A 46 -44.04 43.87 -15.93
CA ASN A 46 -42.82 43.17 -16.30
C ASN A 46 -41.68 43.47 -15.31
N ALA A 47 -41.53 44.70 -14.85
CA ALA A 47 -40.51 45.07 -13.87
C ALA A 47 -40.72 44.38 -12.51
N THR A 48 -41.97 44.25 -12.04
CA THR A 48 -42.30 43.51 -10.82
C THR A 48 -42.02 42.02 -10.98
N LYS A 49 -42.39 41.41 -12.11
CA LYS A 49 -42.06 40.00 -12.41
C LYS A 49 -40.56 39.74 -12.48
N VAL A 50 -39.78 40.65 -13.08
CA VAL A 50 -38.31 40.53 -13.14
C VAL A 50 -37.72 40.63 -11.74
N LYS A 51 -38.18 41.57 -10.91
CA LYS A 51 -37.74 41.67 -9.51
C LYS A 51 -38.07 40.43 -8.69
N ALA A 52 -39.28 39.88 -8.84
CA ALA A 52 -39.68 38.64 -8.18
C ALA A 52 -38.79 37.46 -8.60
N LYS A 53 -38.54 37.30 -9.91
CA LYS A 53 -37.63 36.25 -10.40
C LYS A 53 -36.19 36.41 -9.92
N LEU A 54 -35.69 37.63 -9.82
CA LEU A 54 -34.36 37.89 -9.28
C LEU A 54 -34.29 37.53 -7.79
N ALA A 55 -35.32 37.87 -7.02
CA ALA A 55 -35.42 37.50 -5.61
C ALA A 55 -35.51 35.97 -5.42
N ASP A 56 -36.34 35.28 -6.21
CA ASP A 56 -36.45 33.81 -6.19
C ASP A 56 -35.12 33.14 -6.57
N ASN A 57 -34.44 33.66 -7.60
CA ASN A 57 -33.13 33.16 -7.99
C ASN A 57 -32.08 33.37 -6.91
N GLN A 58 -32.13 34.49 -6.19
CA GLN A 58 -31.23 34.75 -5.07
C GLN A 58 -31.53 33.83 -3.89
N ALA A 59 -32.81 33.65 -3.53
CA ALA A 59 -33.22 32.71 -2.49
C ALA A 59 -32.81 31.27 -2.81
N ASN A 60 -32.98 30.84 -4.07
CA ASN A 60 -32.55 29.52 -4.52
C ASN A 60 -31.03 29.34 -4.51
N ARG A 61 -30.26 30.42 -4.76
CA ARG A 61 -28.79 30.40 -4.64
C ARG A 61 -28.35 30.30 -3.19
N GLU A 62 -28.98 31.07 -2.31
CA GLU A 62 -28.70 31.06 -0.88
C GLU A 62 -28.97 29.68 -0.29
N LYS A 63 -30.13 29.09 -0.59
CA LYS A 63 -30.46 27.73 -0.14
C LYS A 63 -29.43 26.69 -0.60
N LYS A 64 -29.02 26.74 -1.88
CA LYS A 64 -27.98 25.85 -2.40
C LYS A 64 -26.64 26.07 -1.70
N PHE A 65 -26.32 27.31 -1.36
CA PHE A 65 -25.10 27.64 -0.63
C PHE A 65 -25.15 27.10 0.81
N GLU A 66 -26.28 27.22 1.49
CA GLU A 66 -26.51 26.63 2.81
C GLU A 66 -26.36 25.10 2.79
N ASP A 67 -26.97 24.43 1.81
CA ASP A 67 -26.87 22.98 1.61
C ASP A 67 -25.40 22.56 1.40
N LEU A 68 -24.68 23.23 0.48
CA LEU A 68 -23.26 22.95 0.23
C LEU A 68 -22.39 23.20 1.47
N MET A 69 -22.67 24.25 2.24
CA MET A 69 -21.91 24.57 3.44
C MET A 69 -22.16 23.54 4.54
N TYR A 70 -23.38 23.02 4.64
CA TYR A 70 -23.71 21.91 5.52
C TYR A 70 -22.94 20.65 5.13
N ASP A 71 -22.93 20.29 3.85
CA ASP A 71 -22.17 19.13 3.35
C ASP A 71 -20.67 19.25 3.62
N VAL A 72 -20.10 20.45 3.44
CA VAL A 72 -18.68 20.72 3.76
C VAL A 72 -18.40 20.57 5.25
N LYS A 73 -19.31 21.02 6.13
CA LYS A 73 -19.15 20.86 7.58
C LYS A 73 -19.22 19.39 7.98
N MET A 74 -20.22 18.65 7.49
CA MET A 74 -20.33 17.21 7.74
C MET A 74 -19.12 16.45 7.24
N GLY A 75 -18.60 16.79 6.06
CA GLY A 75 -17.37 16.22 5.49
C GLY A 75 -16.13 16.47 6.36
N LYS A 76 -16.01 17.68 6.94
CA LYS A 76 -14.94 18.00 7.90
C LYS A 76 -15.06 17.18 9.17
N GLU A 77 -16.25 17.10 9.77
CA GLU A 77 -16.47 16.32 10.98
C GLU A 77 -16.12 14.83 10.77
N LEU A 78 -16.51 14.27 9.63
CA LEU A 78 -16.15 12.89 9.26
C LEU A 78 -14.64 12.72 9.08
N THR A 79 -13.97 13.69 8.46
CA THR A 79 -12.51 13.65 8.28
C THR A 79 -11.79 13.72 9.63
N GLU A 80 -12.24 14.60 10.54
CA GLU A 80 -11.69 14.69 11.90
C GLU A 80 -11.93 13.42 12.72
N GLU A 81 -13.07 12.74 12.53
CA GLU A 81 -13.32 11.43 13.13
C GLU A 81 -12.39 10.36 12.57
N ALA A 82 -12.20 10.32 11.24
CA ALA A 82 -11.29 9.40 10.60
C ALA A 82 -9.84 9.62 11.06
N ASP A 83 -9.39 10.87 11.14
CA ASP A 83 -8.05 11.23 11.63
C ASP A 83 -7.84 10.81 13.08
N ARG A 84 -8.85 11.01 13.95
CA ARG A 84 -8.80 10.53 15.33
C ARG A 84 -8.73 9.01 15.41
N ALA A 85 -9.49 8.30 14.59
CA ALA A 85 -9.46 6.84 14.54
C ALA A 85 -8.10 6.31 14.07
N ILE A 86 -7.50 6.94 13.05
CA ILE A 86 -6.16 6.60 12.56
C ILE A 86 -5.11 6.85 13.65
N ALA A 87 -5.16 8.01 14.33
CA ALA A 87 -4.24 8.34 15.41
C ALA A 87 -4.35 7.34 16.58
N LEU A 88 -5.57 6.93 16.94
CA LEU A 88 -5.80 5.92 17.98
C LEU A 88 -5.25 4.56 17.54
N TYR A 89 -5.44 4.17 16.28
CA TYR A 89 -4.87 2.93 15.76
C TYR A 89 -3.34 2.94 15.76
N ASP A 90 -2.72 4.04 15.36
CA ASP A 90 -1.26 4.18 15.33
C ASP A 90 -0.66 4.15 16.73
N THR A 91 -1.28 4.81 17.71
CA THR A 91 -0.86 4.74 19.11
C THR A 91 -1.01 3.33 19.67
N ALA A 92 -2.15 2.67 19.44
CA ALA A 92 -2.35 1.28 19.84
C ALA A 92 -1.33 0.32 19.20
N ARG A 93 -0.98 0.54 17.93
CA ARG A 93 0.04 -0.24 17.23
C ARG A 93 1.42 -0.05 17.84
N ARG A 94 1.82 1.19 18.15
CA ARG A 94 3.10 1.49 18.81
C ARG A 94 3.18 0.82 20.18
N LEU A 95 2.15 0.99 21.01
CA LEU A 95 2.08 0.37 22.33
C LEU A 95 2.14 -1.16 22.26
N LYS A 96 1.49 -1.77 21.26
CA LYS A 96 1.57 -3.21 21.04
C LYS A 96 3.00 -3.65 20.71
N THR A 97 3.69 -2.93 19.83
CA THR A 97 5.07 -3.24 19.46
C THR A 97 6.03 -3.05 20.64
N GLU A 98 5.88 -1.98 21.41
CA GLU A 98 6.67 -1.72 22.63
C GLU A 98 6.46 -2.84 23.65
N LYS A 99 5.21 -3.20 23.94
CA LYS A 99 4.90 -4.31 24.85
C LYS A 99 5.46 -5.64 24.37
N GLN A 100 5.39 -5.93 23.07
CA GLN A 100 5.97 -7.16 22.51
C GLN A 100 7.49 -7.16 22.62
N PHE A 101 8.12 -6.01 22.43
CA PHE A 101 9.56 -5.84 22.63
C PHE A 101 9.92 -6.07 24.09
N ASP A 102 9.22 -5.45 25.04
CA ASP A 102 9.48 -5.63 26.48
C ASP A 102 9.26 -7.07 26.92
N GLU A 103 8.16 -7.70 26.48
CA GLU A 103 7.89 -9.10 26.77
C GLU A 103 9.00 -10.03 26.26
N TRP A 104 9.51 -9.79 25.04
CA TRP A 104 10.61 -10.56 24.48
C TRP A 104 11.95 -10.23 25.17
N ASN A 105 12.20 -8.96 25.44
CA ASN A 105 13.44 -8.51 26.05
C ASN A 105 13.60 -9.06 27.47
N THR A 106 12.54 -9.02 28.28
CA THR A 106 12.57 -9.58 29.63
C THR A 106 12.46 -11.11 29.63
N GLY A 107 11.55 -11.67 28.82
CA GLY A 107 11.24 -13.10 28.85
C GLY A 107 12.23 -14.00 28.11
N VAL A 108 12.92 -13.46 27.11
CA VAL A 108 13.86 -14.21 26.26
C VAL A 108 15.27 -13.66 26.41
N TYR A 109 15.51 -12.41 26.00
CA TYR A 109 16.86 -11.86 25.93
C TYR A 109 17.52 -11.78 27.32
N GLY A 110 16.83 -11.22 28.30
CA GLY A 110 17.32 -11.10 29.68
C GLY A 110 17.69 -12.45 30.28
N HIS A 111 16.81 -13.46 30.13
CA HIS A 111 17.08 -14.81 30.64
C HIS A 111 18.26 -15.51 29.94
N LEU A 112 18.40 -15.31 28.63
CA LEU A 112 19.54 -15.85 27.89
C LEU A 112 20.84 -15.14 28.29
N GLN A 113 20.79 -13.81 28.38
CA GLN A 113 21.93 -12.98 28.75
C GLN A 113 22.42 -13.28 30.16
N GLU A 114 21.51 -13.37 31.14
CA GLU A 114 21.82 -13.71 32.53
C GLU A 114 22.52 -15.08 32.60
N LYS A 115 21.99 -16.10 31.93
CA LYS A 115 22.65 -17.42 31.87
C LYS A 115 24.02 -17.39 31.22
N ILE A 116 24.19 -16.62 30.14
CA ILE A 116 25.49 -16.47 29.49
C ILE A 116 26.47 -15.78 30.45
N CYS A 117 26.04 -14.72 31.12
CA CYS A 117 26.84 -14.00 32.11
C CYS A 117 27.24 -14.92 33.27
N GLU A 118 26.30 -15.67 33.85
CA GLU A 118 26.62 -16.62 34.92
C GLU A 118 27.59 -17.72 34.46
N ASP A 119 27.37 -18.30 33.26
CA ASP A 119 28.27 -19.32 32.71
C ASP A 119 29.65 -18.74 32.36
N LEU A 120 29.72 -17.45 32.01
CA LEU A 120 30.98 -16.74 31.76
C LEU A 120 31.71 -16.43 33.06
N ASP A 121 31.00 -15.95 34.08
CA ASP A 121 31.56 -15.62 35.40
C ASP A 121 32.07 -16.87 36.13
N ARG A 122 31.42 -18.02 35.90
CA ARG A 122 31.87 -19.31 36.43
C ARG A 122 33.14 -19.85 35.76
N ARG A 123 33.55 -19.31 34.60
CA ARG A 123 34.75 -19.79 33.90
C ARG A 123 36.01 -19.12 34.44
N ASP A 124 37.00 -19.95 34.77
CA ASP A 124 38.34 -19.46 35.05
C ASP A 124 39.04 -19.06 33.73
N TYR A 125 39.43 -17.80 33.65
CA TYR A 125 40.19 -17.26 32.52
C TYR A 125 41.51 -18.01 32.29
N LYS A 126 42.18 -18.45 33.36
CA LYS A 126 43.47 -19.17 33.25
C LYS A 126 43.28 -20.53 32.57
N GLU A 127 42.21 -21.22 32.93
CA GLU A 127 41.85 -22.51 32.33
C GLU A 127 41.49 -22.35 30.85
N LEU A 128 40.72 -21.33 30.50
CA LEU A 128 40.36 -21.05 29.11
C LEU A 128 41.59 -20.72 28.25
N GLN A 129 42.51 -19.94 28.81
CA GLN A 129 43.79 -19.61 28.18
C GLN A 129 44.66 -20.86 27.98
N ARG A 130 44.70 -21.77 28.96
CA ARG A 130 45.39 -23.05 28.85
C ARG A 130 44.81 -23.91 27.73
N GLN A 131 43.48 -24.03 27.67
CA GLN A 131 42.79 -24.79 26.61
C GLN A 131 43.05 -24.21 25.22
N ARG A 132 43.04 -22.87 25.09
CA ARG A 132 43.36 -22.18 23.84
C ARG A 132 44.80 -22.48 23.37
N ASN A 133 45.76 -22.39 24.30
CA ASN A 133 47.15 -22.68 23.98
C ASN A 133 47.35 -24.16 23.63
N GLN A 134 46.66 -25.08 24.30
CA GLN A 134 46.69 -26.51 23.99
C GLN A 134 46.13 -26.77 22.59
N ALA A 135 44.95 -26.23 22.24
CA ALA A 135 44.37 -26.40 20.91
C ALA A 135 45.28 -25.84 19.80
N PHE A 136 45.98 -24.74 20.07
CA PHE A 136 46.96 -24.18 19.14
C PHE A 136 48.21 -25.06 19.03
N GLN A 137 48.67 -25.64 20.14
CA GLN A 137 49.78 -26.59 20.13
C GLN A 137 49.42 -27.87 19.38
N ASP A 138 48.22 -28.41 19.58
CA ASP A 138 47.71 -29.59 18.87
C ASP A 138 47.68 -29.35 17.35
N TYR A 139 47.31 -28.14 16.92
CA TYR A 139 47.39 -27.72 15.52
C TYR A 139 48.85 -27.70 15.00
N LEU A 140 49.78 -27.10 15.74
CA LEU A 140 51.19 -27.04 15.37
C LEU A 140 51.82 -28.44 15.30
N ASP A 141 51.54 -29.29 16.29
CA ASP A 141 52.03 -30.66 16.36
C ASP A 141 51.51 -31.50 15.20
N THR A 142 50.26 -31.28 14.80
CA THR A 142 49.67 -31.95 13.63
C THR A 142 50.29 -31.43 12.34
N SER A 143 50.43 -30.12 12.20
CA SER A 143 51.02 -29.48 11.01
C SER A 143 52.51 -29.80 10.82
N ASN A 144 53.23 -30.15 11.88
CA ASN A 144 54.65 -30.48 11.85
C ASN A 144 54.94 -31.99 11.75
N LYS A 145 53.92 -32.86 11.85
CA LYS A 145 54.11 -34.31 11.65
C LYS A 145 54.49 -34.61 10.20
N LYS A 146 55.50 -35.47 10.02
CA LYS A 146 56.00 -35.89 8.71
C LYS A 146 54.89 -36.65 7.95
N GLY A 147 54.29 -36.02 6.95
CA GLY A 147 53.16 -36.56 6.17
C GLY A 147 51.77 -36.05 6.60
N GLY A 148 51.67 -35.29 7.70
CA GLY A 148 50.42 -34.71 8.19
C GLY A 148 50.29 -33.24 7.76
N ALA A 149 49.67 -32.99 6.61
CA ALA A 149 49.16 -31.66 6.30
C ALA A 149 47.75 -31.55 6.89
N VAL A 150 47.44 -30.47 7.60
CA VAL A 150 46.06 -30.22 8.03
C VAL A 150 45.24 -29.93 6.78
N PHE A 151 44.39 -30.89 6.39
CA PHE A 151 43.50 -30.75 5.25
C PHE A 151 42.38 -29.76 5.59
N ARG A 152 42.11 -28.81 4.69
CA ARG A 152 41.08 -27.78 4.92
C ARG A 152 39.67 -28.32 4.70
N ASP A 153 39.54 -29.34 3.86
CA ASP A 153 38.25 -29.81 3.34
C ASP A 153 37.78 -31.13 3.97
N ILE A 154 38.64 -31.80 4.75
CA ILE A 154 38.34 -33.09 5.39
C ILE A 154 38.80 -33.03 6.84
N ILE A 155 37.89 -33.36 7.76
CA ILE A 155 38.20 -33.50 9.19
C ILE A 155 38.51 -34.96 9.46
N ILE A 156 39.73 -35.24 9.92
CA ILE A 156 40.16 -36.57 10.37
C ILE A 156 40.20 -36.52 11.89
N GLU A 157 39.10 -36.91 12.54
CA GLU A 157 38.92 -36.80 14.00
C GLU A 157 40.00 -37.55 14.81
N SER A 158 40.60 -38.60 14.22
CA SER A 158 41.70 -39.35 14.84
C SER A 158 43.04 -38.62 14.85
N GLU A 159 43.23 -37.62 13.98
CA GLU A 159 44.48 -36.87 13.86
C GLU A 159 44.36 -35.48 14.47
N TYR A 160 43.32 -34.73 14.08
CA TYR A 160 43.07 -33.37 14.56
C TYR A 160 41.62 -32.95 14.27
N ASP A 161 40.90 -32.54 15.31
CA ASP A 161 39.54 -31.99 15.20
C ASP A 161 39.57 -30.46 15.43
N PRO A 162 39.47 -29.64 14.36
CA PRO A 162 39.45 -28.18 14.49
C PRO A 162 38.20 -27.65 15.20
N LEU A 163 37.15 -28.47 15.37
CA LEU A 163 35.90 -28.09 16.03
C LEU A 163 35.87 -28.49 17.51
N ALA A 164 36.91 -29.16 18.02
CA ALA A 164 37.01 -29.53 19.44
C ALA A 164 36.82 -28.33 20.40
N PRO A 165 37.39 -27.13 20.14
CA PRO A 165 37.16 -25.96 21.00
C PRO A 165 35.69 -25.52 21.06
N ASN A 166 34.92 -25.69 19.98
CA ASN A 166 33.51 -25.31 19.91
C ASN A 166 32.61 -26.20 20.79
N ARG A 167 33.10 -27.37 21.22
CA ARG A 167 32.40 -28.24 22.18
C ARG A 167 32.37 -27.62 23.57
N GLY A 168 33.40 -26.84 23.93
CA GLY A 168 33.51 -26.11 25.19
C GLY A 168 32.85 -24.73 25.19
N ALA A 169 32.18 -24.32 24.11
CA ALA A 169 31.47 -23.04 24.05
C ALA A 169 30.26 -23.02 25.01
N ILE A 170 29.88 -21.83 25.49
CA ILE A 170 28.67 -21.66 26.30
C ILE A 170 27.45 -21.99 25.44
N ARG A 171 26.64 -22.95 25.90
CA ARG A 171 25.43 -23.39 25.21
C ARG A 171 24.23 -23.18 26.10
N VAL A 172 23.49 -22.10 25.86
CA VAL A 172 22.24 -21.88 26.56
C VAL A 172 21.12 -22.64 25.87
N ARG A 173 20.55 -23.62 26.56
CA ARG A 173 19.37 -24.35 26.07
C ARG A 173 18.11 -23.55 26.37
N GLY A 174 17.35 -23.21 25.32
CA GLY A 174 15.99 -22.70 25.44
C GLY A 174 15.03 -23.79 25.92
N GLY A 175 14.96 -23.99 27.24
CA GLY A 175 14.03 -24.95 27.86
C GLY A 175 12.59 -24.44 27.91
N ARG A 176 11.66 -25.26 28.42
CA ARG A 176 10.23 -24.89 28.64
C ARG A 176 10.05 -23.65 29.55
N ALA A 177 11.06 -23.29 30.33
CA ALA A 177 11.04 -22.11 31.19
C ALA A 177 11.25 -20.79 30.44
N LEU A 178 11.69 -20.82 29.17
CA LEU A 178 11.88 -19.61 28.36
C LEU A 178 10.52 -19.17 27.80
N ARG A 179 10.00 -18.05 28.30
CA ARG A 179 8.70 -17.50 27.87
C ARG A 179 8.90 -16.68 26.60
N ASP A 180 8.80 -17.35 25.47
CA ASP A 180 8.98 -16.74 24.15
C ASP A 180 7.63 -16.28 23.56
N PRO A 181 7.40 -14.97 23.36
CA PRO A 181 6.15 -14.46 22.80
C PRO A 181 5.88 -14.97 21.37
N THR A 182 6.90 -15.38 20.61
CA THR A 182 6.73 -15.97 19.28
C THR A 182 6.20 -17.41 19.33
N ARG A 183 6.42 -18.11 20.45
CA ARG A 183 5.91 -19.47 20.68
C ARG A 183 4.51 -19.51 21.28
N ARG A 184 3.97 -18.36 21.70
CA ARG A 184 2.67 -18.25 22.37
C ARG A 184 1.53 -18.99 21.69
N VAL A 185 1.47 -19.00 20.36
CA VAL A 185 0.43 -19.73 19.61
C VAL A 185 0.60 -21.24 19.77
N ASN A 186 1.83 -21.74 19.68
CA ASN A 186 2.15 -23.14 19.89
C ASN A 186 1.92 -23.54 21.35
N ASP A 187 2.36 -22.71 22.29
CA ASP A 187 2.21 -22.98 23.72
C ASP A 187 0.73 -22.99 24.13
N ARG A 188 -0.05 -22.01 23.67
CA ARG A 188 -1.51 -21.98 23.86
C ARG A 188 -2.20 -23.19 23.23
N HIS A 189 -1.81 -23.56 22.01
CA HIS A 189 -2.36 -24.76 21.36
C HIS A 189 -2.06 -26.02 22.17
N HIS A 190 -0.83 -26.17 22.67
CA HIS A 190 -0.48 -27.29 23.54
C HIS A 190 -1.25 -27.26 24.87
N GLU A 191 -1.46 -26.09 25.47
CA GLU A 191 -2.29 -25.93 26.69
C GLU A 191 -3.74 -26.34 26.42
N GLU A 192 -4.36 -25.81 25.36
CA GLU A 192 -5.73 -26.15 24.97
C GLU A 192 -5.87 -27.65 24.67
N GLN A 193 -4.90 -28.25 23.98
CA GLN A 193 -4.87 -29.70 23.75
C GLN A 193 -4.69 -30.51 25.04
N SER A 194 -3.86 -30.04 25.97
CA SER A 194 -3.67 -30.70 27.26
C SER A 194 -4.96 -30.69 28.08
N LEU A 195 -5.80 -29.67 27.95
CA LEU A 195 -7.10 -29.57 28.62
C LEU A 195 -8.19 -30.43 27.96
N LEU A 196 -8.10 -30.63 26.63
CA LEU A 196 -9.04 -31.43 25.83
C LEU A 196 -8.69 -32.93 25.79
N ALA A 197 -7.60 -33.36 26.41
CA ALA A 197 -7.02 -34.69 26.30
C ALA A 197 -7.81 -35.84 26.99
N GLU A 198 -9.11 -35.67 27.24
CA GLU A 198 -10.02 -36.80 27.48
C GLU A 198 -10.51 -37.47 26.17
N GLY A 199 -10.17 -36.93 25.00
CA GLY A 199 -10.59 -37.51 23.72
C GLY A 199 -9.63 -37.24 22.57
N ARG A 200 -8.81 -38.25 22.25
CA ARG A 200 -7.89 -38.34 21.09
C ARG A 200 -8.28 -37.51 19.86
N VAL A 201 -7.59 -36.39 19.61
CA VAL A 201 -7.03 -36.01 18.30
C VAL A 201 -5.84 -35.06 18.55
N SER A 202 -4.60 -35.57 18.46
CA SER A 202 -3.41 -34.72 18.39
C SER A 202 -3.39 -34.01 17.03
N ARG A 203 -4.03 -32.84 16.93
CA ARG A 203 -3.90 -31.97 15.76
C ARG A 203 -2.62 -31.15 15.91
N GLU A 204 -1.74 -31.14 14.92
CA GLU A 204 -0.63 -30.18 14.96
C GLU A 204 -1.17 -28.73 14.99
N PRO A 205 -0.49 -27.81 15.69
CA PRO A 205 -0.88 -26.40 15.66
C PRO A 205 -0.89 -25.91 14.22
N LYS A 206 -1.99 -25.29 13.79
CA LYS A 206 -2.06 -24.61 12.49
C LYS A 206 -1.24 -23.34 12.56
N VAL A 207 0.07 -23.48 12.40
CA VAL A 207 1.01 -22.37 12.25
C VAL A 207 1.54 -22.31 10.82
N ARG A 208 2.05 -21.15 10.42
CA ARG A 208 2.83 -21.04 9.19
C ARG A 208 3.97 -22.04 9.27
N GLU A 209 4.10 -22.92 8.28
CA GLU A 209 5.20 -23.90 8.24
C GLU A 209 6.54 -23.15 8.20
N THR A 210 7.27 -23.22 9.30
CA THR A 210 8.64 -22.70 9.42
C THR A 210 9.57 -23.86 9.72
N LEU A 211 10.75 -23.83 9.10
CA LEU A 211 11.80 -24.82 9.31
C LEU A 211 12.18 -24.92 10.80
N ARG A 212 12.41 -26.13 11.31
CA ARG A 212 12.81 -26.31 12.71
C ARG A 212 14.22 -25.75 12.89
N VAL A 213 14.37 -24.76 13.77
CA VAL A 213 15.67 -24.08 14.03
C VAL A 213 16.77 -25.06 14.44
N GLY A 214 16.43 -26.17 15.11
CA GLY A 214 17.40 -27.22 15.44
C GLY A 214 18.03 -27.93 14.23
N GLU A 215 17.35 -27.94 13.08
CA GLU A 215 17.85 -28.58 11.86
C GLU A 215 18.93 -27.72 11.18
N TRP A 216 18.93 -26.40 11.39
CA TRP A 216 20.00 -25.49 10.92
C TRP A 216 21.37 -25.85 11.49
N ALA A 217 21.43 -26.23 12.78
CA ALA A 217 22.68 -26.53 13.47
C ALA A 217 23.22 -27.94 13.16
N THR A 218 22.42 -28.81 12.54
CA THR A 218 22.81 -30.21 12.26
C THR A 218 23.58 -30.39 10.95
N GLY A 219 23.72 -29.34 10.12
CA GLY A 219 24.35 -29.44 8.81
C GLY A 219 23.58 -30.28 7.79
N LYS A 220 22.40 -30.82 8.14
CA LYS A 220 21.57 -31.68 7.29
C LYS A 220 20.71 -30.93 6.27
N ILE A 221 20.64 -29.61 6.35
CA ILE A 221 19.88 -28.79 5.42
C ILE A 221 20.85 -28.21 4.39
N GLU A 222 21.12 -29.00 3.36
CA GLU A 222 21.84 -28.58 2.18
C GLU A 222 20.88 -27.80 1.26
N ALA A 223 21.12 -26.50 1.11
CA ALA A 223 20.81 -25.60 -0.02
C ALA A 223 19.49 -25.72 -0.81
N THR A 224 18.49 -26.47 -0.35
CA THR A 224 17.22 -26.66 -1.05
C THR A 224 16.15 -25.87 -0.32
N SER A 225 15.50 -24.92 -1.00
CA SER A 225 14.41 -24.14 -0.43
C SER A 225 13.37 -25.08 0.20
N HIS A 226 13.26 -25.01 1.53
CA HIS A 226 12.28 -25.71 2.38
C HIS A 226 12.42 -27.21 2.63
N GLY A 227 13.56 -27.88 2.36
CA GLY A 227 13.74 -29.30 2.75
C GLY A 227 12.68 -30.27 2.16
N PHE A 228 11.93 -29.78 1.17
CA PHE A 228 10.80 -30.48 0.55
C PHE A 228 11.27 -31.73 -0.18
N MET A 229 12.45 -31.64 -0.80
CA MET A 229 13.08 -32.74 -1.52
C MET A 229 13.53 -33.88 -0.59
N HIS A 230 14.00 -33.56 0.62
CA HIS A 230 14.37 -34.57 1.62
C HIS A 230 13.14 -35.34 2.13
N LYS A 231 12.01 -34.65 2.36
CA LYS A 231 10.73 -35.31 2.68
C LYS A 231 10.18 -36.16 1.53
N MET A 232 10.47 -35.80 0.28
CA MET A 232 10.04 -36.54 -0.90
C MET A 232 10.85 -37.82 -1.12
N MET A 233 12.15 -37.79 -0.80
CA MET A 233 13.07 -38.93 -0.97
C MET A 233 12.94 -40.00 0.14
N HIS A 234 12.37 -39.65 1.29
CA HIS A 234 12.21 -40.57 2.43
C HIS A 234 10.77 -41.07 2.65
N ARG A 235 9.83 -40.75 1.75
CA ARG A 235 8.49 -41.35 1.76
C ARG A 235 8.54 -42.70 1.05
N ASN A 236 8.04 -43.74 1.72
CA ASN A 236 7.92 -45.08 1.14
C ASN A 236 7.01 -45.03 -0.10
N PRO A 237 7.40 -45.65 -1.23
CA PRO A 237 6.63 -45.61 -2.48
C PRO A 237 5.28 -46.35 -2.42
N SER A 238 4.94 -47.00 -1.30
CA SER A 238 3.72 -47.80 -1.13
C SER A 238 2.46 -46.99 -0.78
N GLU A 239 2.56 -45.69 -0.53
CA GLU A 239 1.42 -44.81 -0.17
C GLU A 239 0.84 -44.02 -1.37
N HIS A 240 1.14 -44.42 -2.61
CA HIS A 240 0.62 -43.75 -3.81
C HIS A 240 -0.79 -44.24 -4.19
N ASP A 241 -1.81 -43.82 -3.45
CA ASP A 241 -3.18 -43.70 -3.98
C ASP A 241 -3.35 -42.30 -4.58
N GLY A 242 -2.79 -42.11 -5.77
CA GLY A 242 -2.93 -40.85 -6.50
C GLY A 242 -2.46 -41.02 -7.93
N LYS A 243 -3.42 -41.02 -8.87
CA LYS A 243 -3.17 -40.93 -10.30
C LYS A 243 -2.08 -39.87 -10.57
N PRO A 244 -1.11 -40.11 -11.47
CA PRO A 244 -0.14 -39.08 -11.82
C PRO A 244 -0.91 -37.87 -12.37
N THR A 245 -0.89 -36.77 -11.62
CA THR A 245 -1.39 -35.49 -12.10
C THR A 245 -0.44 -35.04 -13.19
N HIS A 246 -0.84 -35.25 -14.44
CA HIS A 246 -0.17 -34.67 -15.59
C HIS A 246 -0.22 -33.15 -15.45
N SER A 247 0.95 -32.54 -15.25
CA SER A 247 1.12 -31.09 -15.31
C SER A 247 0.84 -30.62 -16.74
N THR A 248 -0.18 -29.79 -16.95
CA THR A 248 -0.34 -29.00 -18.19
C THR A 248 0.61 -27.80 -18.25
N ILE A 249 1.37 -27.56 -17.19
CA ILE A 249 2.39 -26.52 -17.13
C ILE A 249 3.66 -27.12 -17.75
N ALA A 250 4.01 -26.65 -18.95
CA ALA A 250 5.31 -26.91 -19.55
C ALA A 250 6.37 -26.24 -18.67
N MET A 251 7.09 -27.04 -17.86
CA MET A 251 8.20 -26.55 -17.04
C MET A 251 9.51 -26.49 -17.84
N ASP A 252 9.43 -26.10 -19.10
CA ASP A 252 10.60 -25.87 -19.95
C ASP A 252 11.08 -24.43 -19.77
N HIS A 253 11.59 -24.10 -18.58
CA HIS A 253 12.28 -22.82 -18.33
C HIS A 253 13.60 -22.67 -19.11
N TYR A 254 13.92 -23.62 -19.99
CA TYR A 254 15.11 -23.61 -20.83
C TYR A 254 14.81 -23.63 -22.34
N ASN A 255 13.53 -23.63 -22.75
CA ASN A 255 13.17 -23.54 -24.17
C ASN A 255 12.79 -22.10 -24.56
N ILE A 256 13.72 -21.17 -24.32
CA ILE A 256 13.59 -19.78 -24.74
C ILE A 256 13.95 -19.73 -26.22
N GLU A 257 13.08 -19.14 -27.07
CA GLU A 257 13.40 -18.91 -28.48
C GLU A 257 14.63 -18.01 -28.59
N LYS A 258 15.78 -18.59 -28.93
CA LYS A 258 17.04 -17.86 -29.14
C LYS A 258 17.11 -17.22 -30.54
N SER A 259 15.95 -16.87 -31.11
CA SER A 259 15.93 -16.23 -32.42
C SER A 259 16.39 -14.78 -32.27
N SER A 260 17.26 -14.33 -33.18
CA SER A 260 17.78 -12.96 -33.17
C SER A 260 16.66 -11.90 -33.16
N LYS A 261 15.49 -12.22 -33.75
CA LYS A 261 14.30 -11.36 -33.70
C LYS A 261 13.73 -11.18 -32.29
N PHE A 262 13.62 -12.25 -31.51
CA PHE A 262 13.08 -12.20 -30.15
C PHE A 262 14.03 -11.44 -29.21
N THR A 263 15.34 -11.71 -29.31
CA THR A 263 16.37 -11.00 -28.52
C THR A 263 16.37 -9.49 -28.79
N ASN A 264 16.20 -9.07 -30.04
CA ASN A 264 16.17 -7.64 -30.41
C ASN A 264 14.87 -6.93 -29.97
N GLN A 265 13.80 -7.67 -29.69
CA GLN A 265 12.54 -7.13 -29.20
C GLN A 265 12.61 -6.85 -27.69
N GLU A 266 13.21 -7.76 -26.91
CA GLU A 266 13.44 -7.52 -25.47
C GLU A 266 14.58 -6.54 -25.21
N PHE A 267 15.63 -6.56 -26.02
CA PHE A 267 16.80 -5.70 -25.89
C PHE A 267 16.96 -4.82 -27.14
N PRO A 268 16.18 -3.74 -27.28
CA PRO A 268 16.34 -2.84 -28.41
C PRO A 268 17.74 -2.22 -28.38
N ILE A 269 18.39 -2.19 -29.55
CA ILE A 269 19.73 -1.62 -29.71
C ILE A 269 19.69 -0.17 -29.21
N GLY A 270 20.52 0.12 -28.18
CA GLY A 270 20.62 1.44 -27.59
C GLY A 270 20.97 2.49 -28.65
N LYS A 271 20.39 3.69 -28.53
CA LYS A 271 20.69 4.80 -29.44
C LYS A 271 22.16 5.20 -29.30
N ARG A 272 22.92 5.18 -30.40
CA ARG A 272 24.28 5.72 -30.46
C ARG A 272 24.24 7.20 -30.06
N ILE A 273 25.01 7.55 -29.05
CA ILE A 273 25.10 8.91 -28.47
C ILE A 273 26.12 9.81 -29.17
N PHE A 274 26.85 9.28 -30.16
CA PHE A 274 27.84 10.04 -30.92
C PHE A 274 27.54 9.93 -32.43
N PRO A 275 27.38 11.05 -33.15
CA PRO A 275 27.22 11.03 -34.59
C PRO A 275 28.50 10.51 -35.26
N GLU A 276 28.34 9.66 -36.29
CA GLU A 276 29.46 9.19 -37.08
C GLU A 276 30.20 10.36 -37.72
N HIS A 277 31.51 10.43 -37.53
CA HIS A 277 32.37 11.31 -38.32
C HIS A 277 32.30 10.86 -39.78
N HIS A 278 31.46 11.52 -40.58
CA HIS A 278 31.55 11.48 -42.03
C HIS A 278 32.91 12.07 -42.45
N LYS A 279 33.87 11.20 -42.75
CA LYS A 279 35.06 11.57 -43.53
C LYS A 279 34.63 11.72 -44.99
N SER A 280 34.18 12.91 -45.36
CA SER A 280 34.10 13.30 -46.78
C SER A 280 34.11 14.82 -46.91
N ASP A 281 35.23 15.44 -46.56
CA ASP A 281 35.64 16.71 -47.16
C ASP A 281 37.04 16.50 -47.76
N GLN A 282 37.06 16.10 -49.02
CA GLN A 282 38.20 16.35 -49.88
C GLN A 282 38.26 17.86 -50.10
N ILE A 283 39.13 18.52 -49.34
CA ILE A 283 39.57 19.87 -49.65
C ILE A 283 40.44 19.76 -50.91
N GLN A 284 39.92 20.27 -52.03
CA GLN A 284 40.73 20.68 -53.17
C GLN A 284 41.67 21.80 -52.71
N LEU A 285 42.96 21.51 -52.65
CA LEU A 285 44.02 22.51 -52.69
C LEU A 285 44.63 22.45 -54.09
N GLY A 286 44.66 23.61 -54.74
CA GLY A 286 45.51 23.86 -55.91
C GLY A 286 46.98 23.91 -55.54
#